data_AF-A0A7K1A5U8-F1
#
_entry.id   AF-A0A7K1A5U8-F1
#
_cell.length_a   1.000
_cell.length_b   1.000
_cell.length_c   1.000
_cell.angle_alpha   90.00
_cell.angle_beta   90.00
_cell.angle_gamma   90.00
#
_symmetry.space_group_name_H-M   'P 1'
#
loop_
_entity.id
_entity.type
_entity.pdbx_description
1 polymer ?
#
loop_
_entity_poly.entity_id
_entity_poly.type
_entity_poly.pdbx_seq_one_letter_code
_entity_poly.pdbx_strand_id
1 'polypeptide(L)' 'MRVVVAPDKFKGTATASALASAIGAALAGAGHEVEICPMADGGEGFLEVLGGANRTTTVTGPL' A
#
# COMPACT_ATOMS: atom_id res chain seq x y z
N MET A 1 5.04 -13.51 -17.92
CA MET A 1 5.37 -13.86 -16.52
C MET A 1 4.33 -13.21 -15.63
N ARG A 2 3.99 -13.85 -14.52
CA ARG A 2 3.06 -13.31 -13.52
C ARG A 2 3.87 -12.78 -12.33
N VAL A 3 3.65 -11.52 -11.94
CA VAL A 3 4.44 -10.82 -10.92
C VAL A 3 3.51 -10.24 -9.86
N VAL A 4 3.80 -10.52 -8.59
CA VAL A 4 3.14 -9.87 -7.46
C VAL A 4 4.00 -8.71 -7.01
N VAL A 5 3.43 -7.51 -6.99
CA VAL A 5 4.09 -6.28 -6.53
C VAL A 5 3.63 -6.02 -5.10
N ALA A 6 4.47 -6.42 -4.14
CA ALA A 6 4.18 -6.34 -2.71
C ALA A 6 5.16 -5.47 -1.90
N PRO A 7 5.32 -4.17 -2.22
CA PRO A 7 6.23 -3.28 -1.51
C PRO A 7 5.64 -2.75 -0.21
N ASP A 8 6.52 -2.32 0.69
CA ASP A 8 6.21 -1.42 1.80
C ASP A 8 6.43 0.05 1.39
N LYS A 9 5.98 0.99 2.22
CA LYS A 9 6.12 2.43 2.01
C LYS A 9 7.59 2.88 2.01
N PHE A 10 7.86 3.98 1.31
CA PHE A 10 9.08 4.76 1.50
C PHE A 10 8.77 5.88 2.50
N LYS A 11 9.19 5.70 3.75
CA LYS A 11 8.86 6.62 4.86
C LYS A 11 9.22 8.07 4.50
N GLY A 12 8.22 8.96 4.56
CA GLY A 12 8.38 10.38 4.22
C GLY A 12 8.48 10.70 2.73
N THR A 13 8.28 9.73 1.84
CA THR A 13 8.40 9.93 0.38
C THR A 13 7.18 9.41 -0.38
N ALA A 14 6.79 8.14 -0.18
CA ALA A 14 5.69 7.54 -0.93
C ALA A 14 4.97 6.47 -0.09
N THR A 15 3.66 6.38 -0.26
CA THR A 15 2.84 5.30 0.33
C THR A 15 3.11 3.97 -0.38
N ALA A 16 2.85 2.86 0.30
CA ALA A 16 2.97 1.52 -0.30
C ALA A 16 2.12 1.38 -1.57
N SER A 17 0.91 1.94 -1.57
CA SER A 17 -0.01 1.95 -2.72
C SER A 17 0.54 2.73 -3.93
N ALA A 18 1.08 3.92 -3.69
CA ALA A 18 1.69 4.73 -4.76
C ALA A 18 2.88 4.01 -5.39
N LEU A 19 3.73 3.39 -4.56
CA LEU A 19 4.90 2.65 -5.02
C LEU A 19 4.50 1.39 -5.80
N ALA A 20 3.54 0.62 -5.28
CA ALA A 20 3.05 -0.59 -5.94
C ALA A 20 2.41 -0.28 -7.30
N SER A 21 1.68 0.83 -7.39
CA SER A 21 1.08 1.30 -8.64
C SER A 21 2.14 1.70 -9.68
N ALA A 22 3.19 2.42 -9.27
CA ALA A 22 4.27 2.84 -10.16
C ALA A 22 5.06 1.63 -10.71
N ILE A 23 5.42 0.69 -9.84
CA ILE A 23 6.12 -0.54 -10.24
C ILE A 23 5.21 -1.39 -11.15
N GLY A 24 3.94 -1.54 -10.78
CA GLY A 24 3.00 -2.33 -11.55
C GLY A 24 2.75 -1.78 -12.95
N ALA A 25 2.65 -0.47 -13.10
CA ALA A 25 2.52 0.18 -14.40
C ALA A 25 3.73 -0.09 -15.31
N ALA A 26 4.94 -0.03 -14.77
CA ALA A 26 6.16 -0.33 -15.52
C ALA A 26 6.20 -1.80 -15.99
N LEU A 27 5.87 -2.74 -15.10
CA LEU A 27 5.85 -4.17 -15.42
C LEU A 27 4.75 -4.54 -16.42
N ALA A 28 3.57 -3.93 -16.30
CA ALA A 28 2.48 -4.11 -17.27
C ALA A 28 2.88 -3.57 -18.64
N GLY A 29 3.53 -2.40 -18.70
CA GLY A 29 4.09 -1.84 -19.94
C GLY A 29 5.16 -2.73 -20.60
N ALA A 30 5.84 -3.57 -19.81
CA ALA A 30 6.78 -4.58 -20.29
C ALA A 30 6.12 -5.92 -20.70
N GLY A 31 4.78 -6.02 -20.66
CA GLY A 31 4.04 -7.21 -21.07
C GLY A 31 3.94 -8.31 -19.99
N HIS A 32 4.10 -7.95 -18.72
CA HIS A 32 3.88 -8.88 -17.61
C HIS A 32 2.44 -8.81 -17.09
N GLU A 33 1.95 -9.94 -16.57
CA GLU A 33 0.71 -9.97 -15.79
C GLU A 33 1.06 -9.57 -14.36
N VAL A 34 0.37 -8.56 -13.83
CA VAL A 34 0.74 -7.93 -12.55
C VAL A 34 -0.42 -7.97 -11.57
N GLU A 35 -0.12 -8.39 -10.34
CA GLU A 35 -1.02 -8.32 -9.20
C GLU A 35 -0.45 -7.34 -8.17
N ILE A 36 -1.22 -6.30 -7.81
CA ILE A 36 -0.80 -5.25 -6.87
C ILE A 36 -1.25 -5.62 -5.45
N CYS A 37 -0.30 -5.67 -4.51
CA CYS A 37 -0.55 -6.04 -3.12
C CYS A 37 0.28 -5.18 -2.15
N PRO A 38 -0.07 -3.89 -1.95
CA PRO A 38 0.67 -3.01 -1.04
C PRO A 38 0.72 -3.58 0.39
N MET A 39 1.87 -3.50 1.04
CA MET A 39 2.10 -4.09 2.36
C MET A 39 2.46 -3.03 3.40
N ALA A 40 2.28 -3.38 4.67
CA ALA A 40 2.77 -2.62 5.82
C ALA A 40 3.07 -3.57 6.99
N ASP A 41 3.96 -3.16 7.89
CA ASP A 41 4.45 -3.94 9.03
C ASP A 41 3.66 -3.76 10.34
N GLY A 42 2.56 -2.99 10.29
CA GLY A 42 1.76 -2.61 11.46
C GLY A 42 2.06 -1.22 12.00
N GLY A 43 3.05 -0.52 11.44
CA GLY A 43 3.31 0.88 11.74
C GLY A 43 2.32 1.85 11.08
N GLU A 44 2.73 3.11 11.00
CA GLU A 44 2.00 4.14 10.26
C GLU A 44 1.73 3.68 8.80
N GLY A 45 0.55 3.97 8.27
CA GLY A 45 0.15 3.52 6.93
C GLY A 45 -0.44 2.11 6.87
N PHE A 46 -0.45 1.36 7.98
CA PHE A 46 -1.07 0.03 8.02
C PHE A 46 -2.57 0.04 7.68
N LEU A 47 -3.32 1.04 8.14
CA LEU A 47 -4.74 1.16 7.79
C LEU A 47 -4.95 1.41 6.28
N GLU A 48 -4.01 2.09 5.62
CA GLU A 48 -4.11 2.37 4.19
C GLU A 48 -4.00 1.09 3.34
N VAL A 49 -3.23 0.10 3.79
CA VAL A 49 -3.06 -1.17 3.07
C VAL A 49 -4.16 -2.19 3.36
N LEU A 50 -4.80 -2.13 4.53
CA LEU A 50 -5.98 -2.96 4.83
C LEU A 50 -7.20 -2.59 3.99
N GLY A 51 -7.29 -1.32 3.60
CA GLY A 51 -8.42 -0.79 2.83
C GLY A 51 -9.72 -0.73 3.64
N GLY A 52 -10.84 -0.63 2.92
CA GLY A 52 -12.16 -0.43 3.51
C GLY A 52 -12.48 1.04 3.82
N ALA A 53 -13.71 1.29 4.26
CA ALA A 53 -14.15 2.64 4.58
C ALA A 53 -13.60 3.08 5.94
N ASN A 54 -13.10 4.32 6.00
CA ASN A 54 -12.74 4.93 7.26
C ASN A 54 -13.95 5.00 8.19
N ARG A 55 -13.72 4.64 9.45
CA ARG A 55 -14.70 4.76 10.54
C ARG A 55 -14.08 5.60 11.64
N THR A 56 -14.81 6.63 12.06
CA THR A 56 -14.38 7.53 13.11
C THR A 56 -15.27 7.36 14.33
N THR A 57 -14.66 7.30 15.50
CA THR A 57 -15.35 7.33 16.79
C THR A 57 -14.55 8.16 17.78
N THR A 58 -15.23 8.78 18.74
CA THR A 58 -14.56 9.46 19.86
C THR A 58 -14.14 8.42 20.89
N VAL A 59 -12.93 8.55 21.41
CA VAL A 59 -12.35 7.70 22.46
C VAL A 59 -11.73 8.57 23.56
N THR A 60 -11.59 8.03 24.77
CA THR A 60 -10.86 8.72 25.85
C THR A 60 -9.41 8.94 25.43
N GLY A 61 -8.94 10.17 25.59
CA GLY A 61 -7.56 10.52 25.33
C GLY A 61 -6.59 9.83 26.30
N PRO A 62 -5.27 9.95 26.07
CA PRO A 62 -4.26 9.30 26.92
C PRO A 62 -4.14 9.92 28.33
N LEU A 63 -4.83 11.03 28.61
CA LEU A 63 -4.80 11.77 29.87
C LEU A 63 -6.23 12.04 30.36
#